data_AF-A0A3D3Q8W8-F1
#
_entry.id   AF-A0A3D3Q8W8-F1
#
_cell.length_a   1.000
_cell.length_b   1.000
_cell.length_c   1.000
_cell.angle_alpha   90.00
_cell.angle_beta   90.00
_cell.angle_gamma   90.00
#
_symmetry.space_group_name_H-M   'P 1'
#
loop_
_entity.id
_entity.type
_entity.pdbx_description
1 polymer ?
#
loop_
_entity_poly.entity_id
_entity_poly.type
_entity_poly.pdbx_seq_one_letter_code
_entity_poly.pdbx_strand_id
1 'polypeptide(L)' 'MRRECLDWILILGRRHLERVLGSYVRNYNRARPHRGISLGVPDGSAPSLLPVEPREVRRRDVLGGLIHQYHAAAA' A
#
# COMPACT_ATOMS: atom_id res chain seq x y z
N MET A 1 10.64 -7.29 -7.39
CA MET A 1 9.25 -6.85 -7.64
C MET A 1 8.32 -8.04 -7.47
N ARG A 2 7.23 -7.90 -6.71
CA ARG A 2 6.26 -8.98 -6.52
C ARG A 2 5.33 -8.98 -7.74
N ARG A 3 5.22 -10.12 -8.45
CA ARG A 3 4.49 -10.24 -9.74
C ARG A 3 2.99 -9.92 -9.61
N GLU A 4 2.44 -10.04 -8.40
CA GLU A 4 1.04 -9.81 -8.02
C GLU A 4 0.38 -8.49 -8.48
N CYS A 5 1.08 -7.44 -8.92
CA CYS A 5 0.40 -6.26 -9.48
C CYS A 5 0.37 -6.23 -11.00
N LEU A 6 1.34 -6.86 -11.66
CA LEU A 6 1.38 -6.95 -13.12
C LEU A 6 0.57 -8.16 -13.63
N ASP A 7 0.34 -9.15 -12.79
CA ASP A 7 -0.47 -10.32 -13.13
C ASP A 7 -1.99 -10.01 -13.21
N TRP A 8 -2.44 -8.93 -12.56
CA TRP A 8 -3.87 -8.60 -12.42
C TRP A 8 -4.28 -7.30 -13.12
N ILE A 9 -3.33 -6.55 -13.68
CA ILE A 9 -3.59 -5.27 -14.35
C ILE A 9 -3.07 -5.34 -15.78
N LEU A 10 -3.99 -5.22 -16.74
CA LEU A 10 -3.62 -5.10 -18.15
C LEU A 10 -2.90 -3.77 -18.39
N ILE A 11 -1.64 -3.84 -18.79
CA ILE A 11 -0.83 -2.66 -19.08
C ILE A 11 -1.10 -2.18 -20.51
N LEU A 12 -1.99 -1.19 -20.64
CA LEU A 12 -2.35 -0.55 -21.91
C LEU A 12 -1.22 0.28 -22.58
N GLY A 13 -0.06 0.45 -21.94
CA GLY A 13 1.08 1.16 -22.51
C GLY A 13 2.04 1.73 -21.45
N ARG A 14 3.14 2.38 -21.89
CA ARG A 14 4.20 2.89 -21.01
C ARG A 14 3.70 3.85 -19.94
N ARG A 15 2.93 4.88 -20.33
CA ARG A 15 2.38 5.87 -19.37
C ARG A 15 1.46 5.20 -18.34
N HIS A 16 0.72 4.16 -18.74
CA HIS A 16 -0.11 3.41 -17.80
C HIS A 16 0.77 2.59 -16.85
N LEU A 17 1.79 1.91 -17.35
CA LEU A 17 2.77 1.19 -16.55
C LEU A 17 3.44 2.06 -15.50
N GLU A 18 3.91 3.25 -15.89
CA GLU A 18 4.55 4.20 -14.98
C GLU A 18 3.62 4.62 -13.83
N ARG A 19 2.33 4.85 -14.12
CA ARG A 19 1.34 5.17 -13.09
C ARG A 19 1.07 4.00 -12.15
N VAL A 20 0.96 2.79 -12.70
CA VAL A 20 0.76 1.55 -11.92
C VAL A 20 1.96 1.31 -11.01
N LEU A 21 3.17 1.29 -11.57
CA LEU A 21 4.40 1.10 -10.81
C LEU A 21 4.62 2.21 -9.77
N GLY A 22 4.37 3.46 -10.13
CA GLY A 22 4.48 4.57 -9.18
C GLY A 22 3.52 4.42 -7.99
N SER A 23 2.28 3.97 -8.24
CA SER A 23 1.29 3.72 -7.18
C SER A 23 1.69 2.51 -6.34
N TYR A 24 2.18 1.45 -6.98
CA TYR A 24 2.67 0.26 -6.30
C TYR A 24 3.86 0.56 -5.39
N VAL A 25 4.89 1.26 -5.89
CA VAL A 25 6.10 1.60 -5.12
C VAL A 25 5.75 2.49 -3.94
N ARG A 26 4.88 3.48 -4.11
CA ARG A 26 4.39 4.31 -2.99
C ARG A 26 3.71 3.47 -1.92
N ASN A 27 2.82 2.56 -2.31
CA ASN A 27 2.16 1.64 -1.37
C ASN A 27 3.19 0.75 -0.65
N TYR A 28 4.10 0.16 -1.42
CA TYR A 28 5.12 -0.73 -0.88
C TYR A 28 5.97 0.01 0.16
N ASN A 29 6.50 1.19 -0.16
CA ASN A 29 7.41 1.90 0.74
C ASN A 29 6.74 2.53 1.96
N ARG A 30 5.47 2.95 1.85
CA ARG A 30 4.81 3.74 2.92
C ARG A 30 3.83 2.98 3.78
N ALA A 31 3.13 1.99 3.22
CA ALA A 31 1.96 1.40 3.87
C ALA A 31 2.17 -0.05 4.28
N ARG A 32 3.09 -0.77 3.61
CA ARG A 32 3.25 -2.20 3.85
C ARG A 32 4.27 -2.43 4.96
N PRO A 33 3.91 -3.11 6.05
CA PRO A 33 4.87 -3.53 7.06
C PRO A 33 5.79 -4.61 6.47
N HIS A 34 7.09 -4.46 6.69
CA HIS A 34 8.12 -5.37 6.16
C HIS A 34 8.73 -6.19 7.28
N ARG A 35 8.63 -7.52 7.19
CA ARG A 35 9.21 -8.43 8.19
C ARG A 35 10.73 -8.28 8.35
N GLY A 36 11.45 -7.93 7.29
CA GLY A 36 12.90 -7.73 7.32
C GLY A 36 13.37 -6.46 8.07
N ILE A 37 12.44 -5.56 8.41
CA ILE A 37 12.71 -4.34 9.20
C ILE A 37 11.73 -4.23 10.38
N SER A 38 11.50 -5.35 11.07
CA SER A 38 10.67 -5.42 12.28
C SER A 38 9.25 -4.85 12.10
N LEU A 39 8.62 -5.15 10.96
CA LEU A 39 7.29 -4.62 10.56
C LEU A 39 7.25 -3.09 10.36
N GLY A 40 8.40 -2.42 10.31
CA GLY A 40 8.51 -1.05 9.83
C GLY A 40 8.19 -0.92 8.35
N VAL A 41 8.10 0.33 7.89
CA VAL A 41 8.00 0.65 6.46
C VAL A 41 9.29 1.32 5.99
N PRO A 42 9.73 1.09 4.75
CA PRO A 42 10.97 1.67 4.21
C PRO A 42 11.04 3.20 4.27
N ASP A 43 9.91 3.91 4.14
CA ASP A 43 9.85 5.38 4.22
C ASP A 43 9.97 5.92 5.66
N GLY A 44 10.23 5.05 6.65
CA GLY A 44 10.48 5.44 8.05
C GLY A 44 9.23 5.76 8.89
N SER A 45 8.04 5.79 8.27
CA SER A 45 6.77 5.95 9.00
C SER A 45 6.49 4.69 9.81
N ALA A 46 6.74 4.72 11.12
CA ALA A 46 6.33 3.63 11.99
C ALA A 46 4.80 3.46 11.91
N PRO A 47 4.26 2.23 11.76
CA PRO A 47 2.84 2.02 11.91
C PRO A 47 2.42 2.51 13.30
N SER A 48 1.33 3.27 13.40
CA SER A 48 0.75 3.62 14.70
C SER A 48 0.32 2.33 15.38
N LEU A 49 0.98 1.99 16.49
CA LEU A 49 0.70 0.80 17.30
C LEU A 49 -0.41 1.06 18.33
N LEU A 50 -1.02 2.24 18.29
CA LEU A 50 -2.14 2.56 19.17
C LEU A 50 -3.33 1.64 18.83
N PRO A 51 -4.02 1.09 19.83
CA PRO A 51 -5.28 0.40 19.60
C PRO A 51 -6.26 1.33 18.88
N VAL A 52 -6.78 0.90 17.74
CA VAL A 52 -7.77 1.64 16.94
C VAL A 52 -9.08 0.89 17.04
N GLU A 53 -10.16 1.60 17.39
CA GLU A 53 -11.48 0.97 17.39
C GLU A 53 -11.88 0.60 15.95
N PRO A 54 -12.53 -0.55 15.70
CA PRO A 54 -12.89 -0.95 14.32
C PRO A 54 -13.66 0.10 13.52
N ARG A 55 -14.48 0.90 14.23
CA ARG A 55 -15.24 2.06 13.72
C ARG A 55 -14.38 3.22 13.23
N GLU A 56 -13.14 3.30 13.68
CA GLU A 56 -12.14 4.30 13.29
C GLU A 56 -11.22 3.80 12.18
N VAL A 57 -11.34 2.53 11.75
CA VAL A 57 -10.56 2.00 10.64
C VAL A 57 -11.16 2.44 9.31
N ARG A 58 -10.37 3.10 8.48
CA ARG A 58 -10.73 3.52 7.12
C ARG A 58 -10.02 2.65 6.09
N ARG A 59 -10.78 2.22 5.08
CA ARG A 59 -10.23 1.53 3.91
C ARG A 59 -9.85 2.56 2.85
N ARG A 60 -8.68 2.39 2.25
CA ARG A 60 -8.24 3.07 1.04
C ARG A 60 -7.93 2.04 -0.03
N ASP A 61 -8.56 2.18 -1.18
CA ASP A 61 -8.32 1.32 -2.33
C ASP A 61 -7.19 1.88 -3.20
N VAL A 62 -6.24 1.01 -3.53
CA VAL A 62 -5.08 1.31 -4.37
C VAL A 62 -5.10 0.40 -5.59
N LEU A 63 -4.66 0.93 -6.74
CA LEU A 63 -4.69 0.24 -8.04
C LEU A 63 -6.09 -0.30 -8.39
N GLY A 64 -7.12 0.55 -8.27
CA GLY A 64 -8.49 0.17 -8.61
C GLY A 64 -9.11 -0.86 -7.66
N GLY A 65 -8.57 -1.01 -6.45
CA GLY A 65 -9.07 -1.96 -5.45
C GLY A 65 -8.33 -3.29 -5.43
N LEU A 66 -7.29 -3.48 -6.25
CA LEU A 66 -6.42 -4.65 -6.16
C LEU A 66 -5.70 -4.71 -4.80
N ILE A 67 -5.42 -3.55 -4.21
CA ILE A 67 -4.79 -3.44 -2.90
C ILE A 67 -5.72 -2.67 -1.97
N HIS A 68 -6.13 -3.32 -0.89
CA HIS A 68 -6.85 -2.67 0.21
C HIS A 68 -5.87 -2.27 1.30
N GLN A 69 -5.75 -0.98 1.57
CA GLN A 69 -5.04 -0.45 2.73
C GLN A 69 -6.03 -0.09 3.82
N TYR A 70 -5.67 -0.36 5.07
CA TYR A 70 -6.45 0.01 6.24
C TYR A 70 -5.62 0.95 7.10
N HIS A 71 -6.21 2.07 7.52
CA HIS A 71 -5.56 3.08 8.35
C HIS A 71 -6.52 3.62 9.41
N ALA A 72 -5.98 4.15 10.51
CA ALA A 72 -6.77 4.83 11.53
C ALA A 72 -7.31 6.16 11.01
N ALA A 73 -8.54 6.53 11.37
CA ALA A 73 -9.18 7.78 10.99
C ALA A 73 -8.56 9.02 11.67
N ALA A 74 -7.73 8.84 12.70
CA ALA A 74 -7.12 9.89 13.51
C ALA A 74 -5.57 9.90 13.40
N ALA A 75 -5.03 9.53 12.23
CA ALA A 75 -3.59 9.60 11.93
C ALA A 75 -3.17 10.98 11.42
#